data_AF-W2TSV2-F1
#
_entry.id   AF-W2TSV2-F1
#
_cell.length_a   1.000
_cell.length_b   1.000
_cell.length_c   1.000
_cell.angle_alpha   90.00
_cell.angle_beta   90.00
_cell.angle_gamma   90.00
#
_symmetry.space_group_name_H-M   'P 1'
#
loop_
_entity.id
_entity.type
_entity.pdbx_description
1 polymer ?
#
loop_
_entity_poly.entity_id
_entity_poly.type
_entity_poly.pdbx_seq_one_letter_code
_entity_poly.pdbx_strand_id
1 'polypeptide(L)'
;MSARKVQKVMVQPINLIFRYLQNRTRIQIWLYEDVTHRIEGYIIGFDEYMNVVLDEAEELNMKTQSRNKLGRILLKGDNITMIHAVPVLVCTSRFWFNYRHVSNVLALYHTVKRLGIPDSNIILMLAEDVACNPRNPRPGTVYAARAGNNLYGTDVEVDYRGEDVTVENFIRLLTGRHHPATPRSKRLLTDHQSNVLIYLTGHGGDSFLKFQDAEELTNVDLAYAIRTMYEDNRYHELFLIADTCRSASMYEWVDSPGVLSTSSSLTHEESYSYDIDDDIGVYVIDRYTHFTVAFLNRDVTALNSTATMQDYLESCSRRQCMSTVGVRKDVYPKDPSRVRATDFFGSSRMIRHLTEEIVVDDEWMKFSD
;
A
#
# COMPACT_ATOMS: atom_id res chain seq x y z
N MET A 1 -38.25 -10.85 43.39
CA MET A 1 -38.63 -10.62 41.97
C MET A 1 -37.34 -10.56 41.16
N SER A 2 -37.11 -11.54 40.29
CA SER A 2 -35.87 -11.67 39.51
C SER A 2 -35.85 -10.64 38.38
N ALA A 3 -34.78 -9.86 38.29
CA ALA A 3 -34.57 -8.89 37.21
C ALA A 3 -34.44 -9.64 35.88
N ARG A 4 -35.41 -9.46 34.98
CA ARG A 4 -35.36 -9.96 33.60
C ARG A 4 -34.13 -9.37 32.91
N LYS A 5 -33.11 -10.19 32.65
CA LYS A 5 -32.01 -9.83 31.74
C LYS A 5 -32.61 -9.60 30.36
N VAL A 6 -32.64 -8.35 29.93
CA VAL A 6 -32.99 -7.97 28.56
C VAL A 6 -31.87 -8.50 27.66
N GLN A 7 -32.20 -9.45 26.80
CA GLN A 7 -31.30 -9.96 25.78
C GLN A 7 -31.08 -8.82 24.78
N LYS A 8 -29.82 -8.35 24.65
CA LYS A 8 -29.44 -7.32 23.67
C LYS A 8 -29.66 -7.91 22.28
N VAL A 9 -30.80 -7.62 21.67
CA VAL A 9 -31.07 -7.97 20.27
C VAL A 9 -30.06 -7.17 19.44
N MET A 10 -29.13 -7.87 18.77
CA MET A 10 -28.23 -7.22 17.83
C MET A 10 -29.06 -6.72 16.65
N VAL A 11 -29.24 -5.41 16.58
CA VAL A 11 -29.89 -4.76 15.44
C VAL A 11 -28.93 -4.85 14.26
N GLN A 12 -29.38 -5.43 13.15
CA GLN A 12 -28.59 -5.46 11.92
C GLN A 12 -28.22 -4.01 11.53
N PRO A 13 -26.96 -3.73 11.14
CA PRO A 13 -26.49 -2.37 10.84
C PRO A 13 -27.37 -1.59 9.85
N ILE A 14 -27.93 -2.29 8.86
CA ILE A 14 -28.84 -1.69 7.88
C ILE A 14 -30.12 -1.12 8.51
N ASN A 15 -30.66 -1.78 9.53
CA ASN A 15 -31.85 -1.32 10.25
C ASN A 15 -31.55 -0.06 11.09
N LEU A 16 -30.29 0.12 11.50
CA LEU A 16 -29.86 1.30 12.23
C LEU A 16 -29.73 2.51 11.29
N ILE A 17 -29.13 2.31 10.10
CA ILE A 17 -29.02 3.33 9.06
C ILE A 17 -30.41 3.76 8.59
N PHE A 18 -31.29 2.78 8.32
CA PHE A 18 -32.67 3.06 7.93
C PHE A 18 -33.42 3.87 8.99
N ARG A 19 -33.20 3.59 10.28
CA ARG A 19 -33.75 4.39 11.38
C ARG A 19 -33.21 5.81 11.41
N TYR A 20 -31.92 6.01 11.19
CA TYR A 20 -31.32 7.35 11.16
C TYR A 20 -31.84 8.18 9.98
N LEU A 21 -32.03 7.54 8.82
CA LEU A 21 -32.67 8.13 7.64
C LEU A 21 -34.12 8.53 7.95
N GLN A 22 -34.96 7.59 8.41
CA GLN A 22 -36.38 7.85 8.69
C GLN A 22 -36.60 8.94 9.75
N ASN A 23 -35.79 8.94 10.80
CA ASN A 23 -35.92 9.90 11.90
C ASN A 23 -35.19 11.23 11.61
N ARG A 24 -34.56 11.38 10.44
CA ARG A 24 -33.69 12.51 10.08
C ARG A 24 -32.76 12.88 11.23
N THR A 25 -32.09 11.87 11.79
CA THR A 25 -31.21 12.06 12.95
C THR A 25 -29.88 12.60 12.50
N ARG A 26 -29.37 13.64 13.16
CA ARG A 26 -28.00 14.10 12.91
C ARG A 26 -27.04 13.02 13.42
N ILE A 27 -26.26 12.47 12.52
CA ILE A 27 -25.29 11.42 12.83
C ILE A 27 -23.87 11.95 12.75
N GLN A 28 -22.96 11.24 13.40
CA GLN A 28 -21.53 11.46 13.30
C GLN A 28 -20.90 10.21 12.67
N ILE A 29 -20.29 10.38 11.51
CA ILE A 29 -19.56 9.33 10.79
C ILE A 29 -18.09 9.42 11.12
N TRP A 30 -17.55 8.25 11.46
CA TRP A 30 -16.16 8.03 11.76
C TRP A 30 -15.52 7.51 10.48
N LEU A 31 -14.53 8.24 9.98
CA LEU A 31 -13.75 7.78 8.85
C LEU A 31 -12.74 6.77 9.38
N TYR A 32 -12.67 5.60 8.74
CA TYR A 32 -11.80 4.51 9.17
C TYR A 32 -10.33 4.95 9.26
N GLU A 33 -9.88 5.75 8.31
CA GLU A 33 -8.49 6.20 8.18
C GLU A 33 -8.22 7.57 8.82
N ASP A 34 -9.24 8.27 9.31
CA ASP A 34 -9.09 9.57 9.97
C ASP A 34 -9.69 9.57 11.38
N VAL A 35 -8.82 9.38 12.37
CA VAL A 35 -9.18 9.54 13.78
C VAL A 35 -9.27 11.00 14.23
N THR A 36 -8.74 11.93 13.44
CA THR A 36 -8.66 13.36 13.76
C THR A 36 -9.85 14.16 13.26
N HIS A 37 -10.58 13.71 12.26
CA HIS A 37 -11.78 14.37 11.75
C HIS A 37 -13.02 13.50 11.91
N ARG A 38 -14.17 14.14 12.10
CA ARG A 38 -15.50 13.52 12.15
C ARG A 38 -16.39 14.24 11.17
N ILE A 39 -17.23 13.52 10.44
CA ILE A 39 -18.23 14.12 9.57
C ILE A 39 -19.57 14.05 10.29
N GLU A 40 -20.23 15.18 10.49
CA GLU A 40 -21.56 15.26 11.10
C GLU A 40 -22.58 15.72 10.06
N GLY A 41 -23.70 15.02 9.91
CA GLY A 41 -24.73 15.38 8.92
C GLY A 41 -26.00 14.54 9.05
N TYR A 42 -26.94 14.72 8.13
CA TYR A 42 -28.20 13.95 8.09
C TYR A 42 -28.18 12.99 6.91
N ILE A 43 -28.42 11.70 7.13
CA ILE A 43 -28.57 10.75 6.02
C ILE A 43 -29.85 11.08 5.27
N ILE A 44 -29.76 11.29 3.95
CA ILE A 44 -30.92 11.50 3.07
C ILE A 44 -31.12 10.37 2.07
N GLY A 45 -30.12 9.51 1.90
CA GLY A 45 -30.24 8.31 1.07
C GLY A 45 -29.07 7.37 1.27
N PHE A 46 -29.29 6.09 0.99
CA PHE A 46 -28.21 5.11 0.85
C PHE A 46 -28.59 4.04 -0.17
N ASP A 47 -27.59 3.39 -0.79
CA ASP A 47 -27.80 2.33 -1.78
C ASP A 47 -27.40 0.93 -1.28
N GLU A 48 -27.50 -0.07 -2.15
CA GLU A 48 -27.13 -1.47 -1.86
C GLU A 48 -25.64 -1.68 -1.57
N TYR A 49 -24.78 -0.72 -1.93
CA TYR A 49 -23.33 -0.73 -1.69
C TYR A 49 -22.92 0.15 -0.50
N MET A 50 -23.89 0.62 0.30
CA MET A 50 -23.65 1.47 1.48
C MET A 50 -23.02 2.83 1.14
N ASN A 51 -23.25 3.34 -0.08
CA ASN A 51 -23.01 4.73 -0.41
C ASN A 51 -24.06 5.59 0.31
N VAL A 52 -23.65 6.49 1.20
CA VAL A 52 -24.51 7.32 2.04
C VAL A 52 -24.47 8.76 1.58
N VAL A 53 -25.61 9.33 1.22
CA VAL A 53 -25.74 10.77 0.98
C VAL A 53 -26.04 11.48 2.30
N LEU A 54 -25.20 12.45 2.66
CA LEU A 54 -25.39 13.33 3.80
C LEU A 54 -25.82 14.72 3.35
N ASP A 55 -26.80 15.28 4.03
CA ASP A 55 -27.18 16.69 3.92
C ASP A 55 -26.70 17.49 5.13
N GLU A 56 -26.52 18.81 4.93
CA GLU A 56 -25.98 19.74 5.93
C GLU A 56 -24.70 19.22 6.63
N ALA A 57 -23.82 18.57 5.87
CA ALA A 57 -22.62 17.95 6.42
C ALA A 57 -21.60 19.00 6.89
N GLU A 58 -21.00 18.75 8.05
CA GLU A 58 -19.91 19.52 8.63
C GLU A 58 -18.75 18.58 8.99
N GLU A 59 -17.53 18.99 8.67
CA GLU A 59 -16.32 18.33 9.15
C GLU A 59 -15.88 18.96 10.47
N LEU A 60 -15.69 18.12 11.50
CA LEU A 60 -15.22 18.49 12.82
C LEU A 60 -13.80 17.97 13.01
N ASN A 61 -12.83 18.87 13.18
CA ASN A 61 -11.49 18.49 13.61
C ASN A 61 -11.48 18.27 15.13
N MET A 62 -11.16 17.06 15.56
CA MET A 62 -11.17 16.64 16.97
C MET A 62 -10.06 17.31 17.80
N LYS A 63 -8.95 17.73 17.18
CA LYS A 63 -7.83 18.40 17.86
C LYS A 63 -8.10 19.89 18.07
N THR A 64 -8.54 20.59 17.03
CA THR A 64 -8.73 22.05 17.04
C THR A 64 -10.16 22.46 17.36
N GLN A 65 -11.11 21.52 17.34
CA GLN A 65 -12.55 21.78 17.43
C GLN A 65 -13.08 22.71 16.33
N SER A 66 -12.34 22.89 15.24
CA SER A 66 -12.78 23.70 14.10
C SER A 66 -13.81 22.93 13.29
N ARG A 67 -14.88 23.62 12.89
CA ARG A 67 -15.94 23.09 12.02
C ARG A 67 -15.83 23.69 10.62
N ASN A 68 -15.84 22.84 9.60
CA ASN A 68 -15.87 23.23 8.20
C ASN A 68 -17.20 22.78 7.56
N LYS A 69 -17.94 23.70 6.92
CA LYS A 69 -19.23 23.36 6.30
C LYS A 69 -19.00 22.75 4.93
N LEU A 70 -19.48 21.52 4.75
CA LEU A 70 -19.36 20.77 3.49
C LEU A 70 -20.64 20.84 2.65
N GLY A 71 -21.80 21.05 3.28
CA GLY A 71 -23.08 21.05 2.57
C GLY A 71 -23.54 19.63 2.26
N ARG A 72 -24.10 19.39 1.07
CA ARG A 72 -24.54 18.06 0.66
C ARG A 72 -23.39 17.27 0.08
N ILE A 73 -23.13 16.07 0.62
CA ILE A 73 -22.01 15.21 0.21
C ILE A 73 -22.47 13.77 0.01
N LEU A 74 -21.85 13.07 -0.95
CA LEU A 74 -21.97 11.62 -1.10
C LEU A 74 -20.75 10.94 -0.48
N LEU A 75 -20.97 10.16 0.56
CA LEU A 75 -20.00 9.24 1.13
C LEU A 75 -20.20 7.86 0.52
N LYS A 76 -19.47 7.51 -0.54
CA LYS A 76 -19.52 6.13 -1.06
C LYS A 76 -19.10 5.13 0.03
N GLY A 77 -19.77 3.98 0.11
CA GLY A 77 -19.37 2.83 0.92
C GLY A 77 -17.97 2.33 0.54
N ASP A 78 -17.58 2.60 -0.71
CA ASP A 78 -16.26 2.35 -1.27
C ASP A 78 -15.38 3.62 -1.41
N ASN A 79 -15.61 4.71 -0.66
CA ASN A 79 -14.88 6.00 -0.81
C ASN A 79 -13.39 5.97 -0.38
N ILE A 80 -12.60 5.20 -1.12
CA ILE A 80 -11.45 5.77 -1.81
C ILE A 80 -11.65 5.51 -3.31
N THR A 81 -12.35 6.40 -4.02
CA THR A 81 -12.11 6.62 -5.46
C THR A 81 -11.02 7.67 -5.60
N MET A 82 -9.80 7.24 -5.27
CA MET A 82 -8.58 7.98 -5.45
C MET A 82 -7.68 7.09 -6.30
N ILE A 83 -6.98 7.67 -7.26
CA ILE A 83 -5.78 7.02 -7.78
C ILE A 83 -4.78 7.05 -6.63
N HIS A 84 -4.72 5.98 -5.85
CA HIS A 84 -3.72 5.80 -4.81
C HIS A 84 -2.80 4.67 -5.21
N ALA A 85 -1.55 4.78 -4.79
CA ALA A 85 -0.65 3.66 -4.90
C ALA A 85 -1.05 2.56 -3.89
N VAL A 86 -0.98 1.31 -4.33
CA VAL A 86 -1.15 0.12 -3.49
C VAL A 86 0.18 -0.62 -3.46
N PRO A 87 0.97 -0.48 -2.37
CA PRO A 87 2.25 -1.13 -2.25
C PRO A 87 2.10 -2.62 -1.89
N VAL A 88 2.77 -3.46 -2.66
CA VAL A 88 3.03 -4.87 -2.36
C VAL A 88 4.53 -4.97 -2.07
N LEU A 89 4.87 -5.04 -0.79
CA LEU A 89 6.25 -5.04 -0.31
C LEU A 89 6.64 -6.45 0.15
N VAL A 90 7.61 -7.06 -0.52
CA VAL A 90 7.91 -8.48 -0.37
C VAL A 90 9.38 -8.70 -0.03
N CYS A 91 9.63 -9.25 1.16
CA CYS A 91 10.92 -9.82 1.55
C CYS A 91 10.85 -11.33 1.38
N THR A 92 11.59 -11.86 0.41
CA THR A 92 11.53 -13.28 0.04
C THR A 92 12.54 -14.16 0.78
N SER A 93 13.52 -13.56 1.47
CA SER A 93 14.64 -14.29 2.08
C SER A 93 14.38 -14.69 3.53
N ARG A 94 14.97 -15.82 3.93
CA ARG A 94 14.97 -16.33 5.32
C ARG A 94 16.34 -16.28 5.95
N PHE A 95 16.38 -16.54 7.25
CA PHE A 95 17.58 -16.61 8.10
C PHE A 95 18.21 -15.26 8.48
N TRP A 96 18.91 -15.28 9.63
CA TRP A 96 19.48 -14.10 10.27
C TRP A 96 20.46 -13.31 9.39
N PHE A 97 21.28 -13.98 8.59
CA PHE A 97 22.25 -13.31 7.71
C PHE A 97 21.60 -12.48 6.59
N ASN A 98 20.29 -12.63 6.39
CA ASN A 98 19.49 -11.86 5.44
C ASN A 98 18.66 -10.76 6.09
N TYR A 99 19.03 -10.36 7.32
CA TYR A 99 18.38 -9.29 8.07
C TYR A 99 18.02 -8.05 7.23
N ARG A 100 18.96 -7.61 6.39
CA ARG A 100 18.80 -6.46 5.48
C ARG A 100 17.57 -6.51 4.58
N HIS A 101 17.12 -7.70 4.13
CA HIS A 101 15.96 -7.78 3.25
C HIS A 101 14.66 -7.45 4.01
N VAL A 102 14.58 -7.81 5.30
CA VAL A 102 13.45 -7.45 6.15
C VAL A 102 13.46 -5.95 6.46
N SER A 103 14.61 -5.40 6.83
CA SER A 103 14.74 -3.96 7.10
C SER A 103 14.50 -3.09 5.86
N ASN A 104 14.89 -3.54 4.66
CA ASN A 104 14.62 -2.86 3.39
C ASN A 104 13.11 -2.62 3.22
N VAL A 105 12.33 -3.71 3.34
CA VAL A 105 10.88 -3.69 3.21
C VAL A 105 10.25 -2.81 4.28
N LEU A 106 10.67 -2.95 5.54
CA LEU A 106 10.13 -2.13 6.62
C LEU A 106 10.47 -0.65 6.47
N ALA A 107 11.66 -0.30 5.95
CA ALA A 107 12.04 1.08 5.69
C ALA A 107 11.15 1.72 4.60
N LEU A 108 10.83 0.97 3.54
CA LEU A 108 9.86 1.41 2.53
C LEU A 108 8.44 1.47 3.08
N TYR A 109 8.03 0.50 3.89
CA TYR A 109 6.72 0.48 4.55
C TYR A 109 6.47 1.76 5.36
N HIS A 110 7.42 2.16 6.21
CA HIS A 110 7.31 3.42 6.96
C HIS A 110 7.29 4.65 6.06
N THR A 111 7.99 4.59 4.94
CA THR A 111 8.05 5.69 3.96
C THR A 111 6.71 5.89 3.27
N VAL A 112 6.09 4.81 2.77
CA VAL A 112 4.76 4.89 2.13
C VAL A 112 3.66 5.26 3.12
N LYS A 113 3.75 4.78 4.37
CA LYS A 113 2.82 5.19 5.45
C LYS A 113 2.93 6.67 5.78
N ARG A 114 4.16 7.19 5.89
CA ARG A 114 4.38 8.63 6.10
C ARG A 114 3.78 9.46 4.96
N LEU A 115 3.81 8.93 3.74
CA LEU A 115 3.23 9.55 2.55
C LEU A 115 1.73 9.31 2.38
N GLY A 116 1.06 8.83 3.43
CA GLY A 116 -0.41 8.78 3.52
C GLY A 116 -1.04 7.49 3.02
N ILE A 117 -0.25 6.46 2.69
CA ILE A 117 -0.81 5.14 2.33
C ILE A 117 -1.19 4.40 3.63
N PRO A 118 -2.47 4.05 3.83
CA PRO A 118 -2.94 3.36 5.03
C PRO A 118 -2.58 1.88 5.01
N ASP A 119 -2.51 1.24 6.18
CA ASP A 119 -2.18 -0.18 6.31
C ASP A 119 -3.12 -1.10 5.55
N SER A 120 -4.41 -0.77 5.50
CA SER A 120 -5.40 -1.53 4.74
C SER A 120 -5.11 -1.62 3.25
N ASN A 121 -4.21 -0.77 2.74
CA ASN A 121 -3.84 -0.68 1.33
C ASN A 121 -2.36 -1.02 1.10
N ILE A 122 -1.67 -1.56 2.11
CA ILE A 122 -0.30 -2.06 1.96
C ILE A 122 -0.34 -3.56 2.20
N ILE A 123 0.17 -4.33 1.24
CA ILE A 123 0.39 -5.77 1.45
C ILE A 123 1.85 -5.98 1.81
N LEU A 124 2.09 -6.47 3.03
CA LEU A 124 3.41 -6.72 3.56
C LEU A 124 3.67 -8.23 3.71
N MET A 125 4.71 -8.72 3.02
CA MET A 125 5.15 -10.11 3.09
C MET A 125 6.57 -10.20 3.67
N LEU A 126 6.72 -10.85 4.83
CA LEU A 126 8.01 -11.06 5.49
C LEU A 126 8.28 -12.56 5.67
N ALA A 127 9.22 -13.10 4.90
CA ALA A 127 9.60 -14.51 4.99
C ALA A 127 10.32 -14.87 6.31
N GLU A 128 10.87 -13.89 7.03
CA GLU A 128 11.55 -14.08 8.32
C GLU A 128 11.13 -13.03 9.34
N ASP A 129 10.96 -13.46 10.59
CA ASP A 129 10.73 -12.56 11.72
C ASP A 129 12.06 -12.32 12.44
N VAL A 130 12.84 -11.37 11.93
CA VAL A 130 14.11 -10.98 12.54
C VAL A 130 13.93 -10.22 13.85
N ALA A 131 12.75 -9.65 14.10
CA ALA A 131 12.45 -8.98 15.37
C ALA A 131 12.37 -9.98 16.52
N CYS A 132 11.78 -11.15 16.28
CA CYS A 132 11.64 -12.24 17.26
C CYS A 132 12.76 -13.29 17.19
N ASN A 133 13.77 -13.10 16.33
CA ASN A 133 14.85 -14.06 16.18
C ASN A 133 15.73 -14.12 17.46
N PRO A 134 16.09 -15.32 17.97
CA PRO A 134 16.94 -15.45 19.17
C PRO A 134 18.33 -14.82 19.04
N ARG A 135 18.81 -14.58 17.81
CA ARG A 135 20.08 -13.88 17.56
C ARG A 135 19.98 -12.37 17.68
N ASN A 136 18.76 -11.83 17.74
CA ASN A 136 18.56 -10.38 17.81
C ASN A 136 18.96 -9.86 19.20
N PRO A 137 20.02 -9.04 19.31
CA PRO A 137 20.46 -8.49 20.59
C PRO A 137 19.42 -7.52 21.19
N ARG A 138 18.47 -7.03 20.38
CA ARG A 138 17.43 -6.08 20.76
C ARG A 138 16.05 -6.67 20.38
N PRO A 139 15.49 -7.58 21.19
CA PRO A 139 14.25 -8.29 20.86
C PRO A 139 13.07 -7.35 20.55
N GLY A 140 12.26 -7.71 19.55
CA GLY A 140 11.09 -6.93 19.12
C GLY A 140 11.44 -5.67 18.31
N THR A 141 12.69 -5.53 17.87
CA THR A 141 13.14 -4.34 17.12
C THR A 141 13.91 -4.69 15.86
N VAL A 142 13.80 -3.83 14.84
CA VAL A 142 14.52 -3.93 13.57
C VAL A 142 15.10 -2.57 13.19
N TYR A 143 16.32 -2.52 12.67
CA TYR A 143 17.03 -1.25 12.36
C TYR A 143 17.64 -1.30 10.97
N ALA A 144 17.59 -0.19 10.22
CA ALA A 144 18.27 -0.04 8.93
C ALA A 144 19.65 0.64 9.03
N ALA A 145 20.05 1.05 10.24
CA ALA A 145 21.33 1.66 10.55
C ALA A 145 21.57 1.59 12.07
N ARG A 146 22.85 1.64 12.49
CA ARG A 146 23.24 1.50 13.91
C ARG A 146 22.51 2.45 14.87
N ALA A 147 22.33 3.70 14.46
CA ALA A 147 21.63 4.76 15.20
C ALA A 147 20.26 5.10 14.56
N GLY A 148 19.56 4.09 14.05
CA GLY A 148 18.24 4.24 13.41
C GLY A 148 17.06 4.15 14.37
N ASN A 149 15.89 4.54 13.87
CA ASN A 149 14.62 4.26 14.53
C ASN A 149 14.25 2.77 14.39
N ASN A 150 13.51 2.23 15.35
CA ASN A 150 12.96 0.89 15.25
C ASN A 150 11.92 0.84 14.10
N LEU A 151 12.18 -0.01 13.11
CA LEU A 151 11.34 -0.23 11.94
C LEU A 151 10.22 -1.25 12.15
N TYR A 152 10.27 -2.07 13.20
CA TYR A 152 9.22 -3.07 13.43
C TYR A 152 8.09 -2.51 14.29
N GLY A 153 8.41 -1.88 15.42
CA GLY A 153 7.45 -1.18 16.28
C GLY A 153 6.18 -1.96 16.61
N THR A 154 5.13 -1.25 17.05
CA THR A 154 3.77 -1.81 17.24
C THR A 154 2.86 -1.58 16.04
N ASP A 155 3.31 -0.77 15.09
CA ASP A 155 2.46 -0.17 14.06
C ASP A 155 2.65 -0.84 12.69
N VAL A 156 3.31 -2.00 12.64
CA VAL A 156 3.54 -2.77 11.42
C VAL A 156 2.55 -3.91 11.33
N GLU A 157 1.71 -3.88 10.30
CA GLU A 157 0.79 -4.96 9.95
C GLU A 157 1.46 -5.85 8.89
N VAL A 158 1.73 -7.11 9.26
CA VAL A 158 2.33 -8.09 8.34
C VAL A 158 1.25 -9.07 7.89
N ASP A 159 0.92 -9.06 6.60
CA ASP A 159 -0.16 -9.87 6.02
C ASP A 159 0.26 -11.30 5.80
N TYR A 160 1.46 -11.51 5.26
CA TYR A 160 2.04 -12.84 5.03
C TYR A 160 3.33 -12.99 5.84
N ARG A 161 3.34 -13.95 6.76
CA ARG A 161 4.45 -14.19 7.70
C ARG A 161 5.06 -15.57 7.48
N GLY A 162 6.38 -15.62 7.44
CA GLY A 162 7.11 -16.89 7.44
C GLY A 162 6.71 -17.79 6.28
N GLU A 163 6.16 -18.96 6.62
CA GLU A 163 5.74 -19.99 5.66
C GLU A 163 4.66 -19.52 4.68
N ASP A 164 3.87 -18.50 5.04
CA ASP A 164 2.87 -17.92 4.14
C ASP A 164 3.48 -17.17 2.94
N VAL A 165 4.78 -16.83 2.98
CA VAL A 165 5.47 -16.09 1.91
C VAL A 165 5.96 -17.06 0.84
N THR A 166 5.05 -17.58 0.03
CA THR A 166 5.34 -18.51 -1.08
C THR A 166 5.15 -17.86 -2.44
N VAL A 167 5.72 -18.46 -3.49
CA VAL A 167 5.49 -18.00 -4.87
C VAL A 167 4.00 -18.12 -5.19
N GLU A 168 3.36 -19.22 -4.79
CA GLU A 168 1.94 -19.46 -5.01
C GLU A 168 1.05 -18.34 -4.41
N ASN A 169 1.29 -17.97 -3.14
CA ASN A 169 0.51 -16.93 -2.49
C ASN A 169 0.75 -15.55 -3.12
N PHE A 170 1.99 -15.24 -3.52
CA PHE A 170 2.31 -14.01 -4.24
C PHE A 170 1.61 -13.93 -5.61
N ILE A 171 1.65 -15.00 -6.41
CA ILE A 171 0.96 -15.06 -7.71
C ILE A 171 -0.56 -15.00 -7.51
N ARG A 172 -1.12 -15.67 -6.50
CA ARG A 172 -2.54 -15.56 -6.18
C ARG A 172 -2.93 -14.14 -5.79
N LEU A 173 -2.09 -13.44 -5.02
CA LEU A 173 -2.30 -12.05 -4.64
C LEU A 173 -2.42 -11.15 -5.88
N LEU A 174 -1.42 -11.25 -6.77
CA LEU A 174 -1.40 -10.48 -8.01
C LEU A 174 -2.56 -10.83 -8.92
N THR A 175 -2.88 -12.12 -9.10
CA THR A 175 -3.96 -12.55 -10.01
C THR A 175 -5.36 -12.52 -9.38
N GLY A 176 -5.48 -12.31 -8.07
CA GLY A 176 -6.76 -12.19 -7.37
C GLY A 176 -7.50 -13.52 -7.25
N ARG A 177 -6.83 -14.62 -7.64
CA ARG A 177 -7.35 -15.99 -7.63
C ARG A 177 -7.21 -16.59 -6.23
N HIS A 178 -8.05 -16.11 -5.33
CA HIS A 178 -8.09 -16.54 -3.94
C HIS A 178 -9.34 -17.36 -3.64
N HIS A 179 -9.27 -18.17 -2.59
CA HIS A 179 -10.46 -18.81 -2.05
C HIS A 179 -11.43 -17.74 -1.50
N PRO A 180 -12.76 -17.90 -1.63
CA PRO A 180 -13.73 -16.93 -1.11
C PRO A 180 -13.61 -16.63 0.39
N ALA A 181 -13.03 -17.54 1.17
CA ALA A 181 -12.76 -17.37 2.59
C ALA A 181 -11.42 -16.66 2.92
N THR A 182 -10.57 -16.35 1.94
CA THR A 182 -9.30 -15.65 2.19
C THR A 182 -9.57 -14.29 2.85
N PRO A 183 -8.92 -13.92 3.96
CA PRO A 183 -9.17 -12.64 4.63
C PRO A 183 -8.94 -11.43 3.73
N ARG A 184 -9.66 -10.32 3.98
CA ARG A 184 -9.51 -9.08 3.20
C ARG A 184 -8.07 -8.54 3.22
N SER A 185 -7.39 -8.59 4.37
CA SER A 185 -5.99 -8.15 4.52
C SER A 185 -5.00 -8.93 3.64
N LYS A 186 -5.37 -10.13 3.21
CA LYS A 186 -4.56 -10.96 2.31
C LYS A 186 -4.95 -10.82 0.83
N ARG A 187 -5.77 -9.82 0.46
CA ARG A 187 -6.23 -9.61 -0.92
C ARG A 187 -5.76 -8.26 -1.45
N LEU A 188 -5.29 -8.26 -2.69
CA LEU A 188 -4.99 -7.03 -3.42
C LEU A 188 -6.27 -6.47 -4.05
N LEU A 189 -6.92 -5.54 -3.36
CA LEU A 189 -8.19 -4.94 -3.79
C LEU A 189 -7.96 -3.72 -4.71
N THR A 190 -7.41 -3.98 -5.91
CA THR A 190 -7.10 -2.97 -6.92
C THR A 190 -8.01 -3.07 -8.13
N ASP A 191 -8.11 -1.98 -8.88
CA ASP A 191 -8.90 -1.83 -10.09
C ASP A 191 -8.17 -1.01 -11.17
N HIS A 192 -8.87 -0.70 -12.27
CA HIS A 192 -8.35 0.08 -13.40
C HIS A 192 -7.97 1.54 -13.08
N GLN A 193 -8.26 2.03 -11.87
CA GLN A 193 -7.90 3.38 -11.40
C GLN A 193 -6.75 3.33 -10.39
N SER A 194 -6.36 2.14 -9.95
CA SER A 194 -5.36 1.94 -8.90
C SER A 194 -3.95 2.00 -9.47
N ASN A 195 -3.07 2.79 -8.86
CA ASN A 195 -1.64 2.65 -9.12
C ASN A 195 -1.09 1.53 -8.22
N VAL A 196 -0.24 0.66 -8.74
CA VAL A 196 0.29 -0.46 -7.96
C VAL A 196 1.81 -0.34 -7.87
N LEU A 197 2.36 -0.42 -6.66
CA LEU A 197 3.80 -0.47 -6.42
C LEU A 197 4.15 -1.89 -6.00
N ILE A 198 4.98 -2.60 -6.76
CA ILE A 198 5.51 -3.92 -6.36
C ILE A 198 6.99 -3.75 -6.05
N TYR A 199 7.37 -3.98 -4.80
CA TYR A 199 8.76 -3.97 -4.37
C TYR A 199 9.17 -5.38 -3.91
N LEU A 200 10.15 -5.95 -4.60
CA LEU A 200 10.68 -7.28 -4.32
C LEU A 200 12.13 -7.15 -3.85
N THR A 201 12.46 -7.73 -2.70
CA THR A 201 13.85 -7.82 -2.22
C THR A 201 14.16 -9.22 -1.69
N GLY A 202 15.38 -9.66 -1.99
CA GLY A 202 15.85 -10.98 -1.61
C GLY A 202 17.07 -11.40 -2.42
N HIS A 203 17.33 -12.70 -2.43
CA HIS A 203 18.36 -13.29 -3.30
C HIS A 203 17.75 -13.74 -4.61
N GLY A 204 18.44 -13.46 -5.70
CA GLY A 204 18.02 -13.78 -7.05
C GLY A 204 19.21 -14.05 -7.94
N GLY A 205 18.92 -14.30 -9.19
CA GLY A 205 19.91 -14.52 -10.23
C GLY A 205 19.32 -14.17 -11.57
N ASP A 206 19.91 -14.71 -12.62
CA ASP A 206 19.41 -14.48 -13.97
C ASP A 206 18.03 -15.12 -14.13
N SER A 207 17.01 -14.29 -14.32
CA SER A 207 15.62 -14.67 -14.59
C SER A 207 14.84 -15.29 -13.41
N PHE A 208 15.35 -15.22 -12.18
CA PHE A 208 14.62 -15.70 -11.00
C PHE A 208 14.89 -14.92 -9.71
N LEU A 209 13.94 -14.97 -8.78
CA LEU A 209 14.05 -14.51 -7.40
C LEU A 209 13.68 -15.65 -6.45
N LYS A 210 14.55 -15.98 -5.49
CA LYS A 210 14.30 -17.07 -4.53
C LYS A 210 13.29 -16.65 -3.47
N PHE A 211 12.34 -17.53 -3.20
CA PHE A 211 11.41 -17.48 -2.08
C PHE A 211 11.78 -18.54 -1.05
N GLN A 212 11.98 -18.09 0.19
CA GLN A 212 12.31 -18.92 1.35
C GLN A 212 13.53 -19.84 1.18
N ASP A 213 14.44 -19.52 0.26
CA ASP A 213 15.59 -20.38 -0.10
C ASP A 213 15.21 -21.78 -0.63
N ALA A 214 13.96 -21.95 -1.07
CA ALA A 214 13.43 -23.24 -1.51
C ALA A 214 12.71 -23.16 -2.86
N GLU A 215 11.92 -22.12 -3.09
CA GLU A 215 11.18 -21.89 -4.33
C GLU A 215 11.80 -20.74 -5.13
N GLU A 216 11.49 -20.68 -6.42
CA GLU A 216 11.97 -19.62 -7.31
C GLU A 216 10.77 -19.02 -8.06
N LEU A 217 10.60 -17.70 -7.95
CA LEU A 217 9.72 -16.93 -8.81
C LEU A 217 10.51 -16.59 -10.09
N THR A 218 10.07 -17.11 -11.23
CA THR A 218 10.71 -16.80 -12.51
C THR A 218 10.22 -15.46 -13.07
N ASN A 219 11.01 -14.83 -13.95
CA ASN A 219 10.60 -13.63 -14.68
C ASN A 219 9.38 -13.88 -15.58
N VAL A 220 9.20 -15.10 -16.10
CA VAL A 220 8.05 -15.51 -16.90
C VAL A 220 6.78 -15.58 -16.04
N ASP A 221 6.85 -16.19 -14.85
CA ASP A 221 5.70 -16.26 -13.93
C ASP A 221 5.27 -14.86 -13.47
N LEU A 222 6.24 -14.00 -13.16
CA LEU A 222 5.98 -12.61 -12.80
C LEU A 222 5.32 -11.85 -13.96
N ALA A 223 5.84 -11.98 -15.18
CA ALA A 223 5.27 -11.34 -16.37
C ALA A 223 3.85 -11.83 -16.64
N TYR A 224 3.58 -13.13 -16.50
CA TYR A 224 2.25 -13.69 -16.68
C TYR A 224 1.26 -13.20 -15.62
N ALA A 225 1.69 -13.08 -14.36
CA ALA A 225 0.87 -12.52 -13.30
C ALA A 225 0.50 -11.06 -13.56
N ILE A 226 1.48 -10.23 -13.97
CA ILE A 226 1.24 -8.82 -14.34
C ILE A 226 0.31 -8.73 -15.56
N ARG A 227 0.49 -9.60 -16.57
CA ARG A 227 -0.43 -9.67 -17.71
C ARG A 227 -1.85 -10.02 -17.30
N THR A 228 -2.01 -10.97 -16.39
CA THR A 228 -3.33 -11.31 -15.84
C THR A 228 -3.94 -10.11 -15.11
N MET A 229 -3.15 -9.35 -14.34
CA MET A 229 -3.63 -8.12 -13.71
C MET A 229 -4.12 -7.09 -14.74
N TYR A 230 -3.42 -6.96 -15.86
CA TYR A 230 -3.79 -6.05 -16.94
C TYR A 230 -5.12 -6.49 -17.59
N GLU A 231 -5.22 -7.76 -17.98
CA GLU A 231 -6.41 -8.35 -18.61
C GLU A 231 -7.65 -8.26 -17.70
N ASP A 232 -7.46 -8.42 -16.39
CA ASP A 232 -8.51 -8.32 -15.38
C ASP A 232 -8.79 -6.86 -14.95
N ASN A 233 -8.16 -5.85 -15.57
CA ASN A 233 -8.31 -4.43 -15.27
C ASN A 233 -8.02 -4.08 -13.79
N ARG A 234 -6.90 -4.58 -13.26
CA ARG A 234 -6.53 -4.46 -11.83
C ARG A 234 -5.43 -3.45 -11.54
N TYR A 235 -5.03 -2.66 -12.52
CA TYR A 235 -4.20 -1.47 -12.32
C TYR A 235 -4.44 -0.44 -13.42
N HIS A 236 -4.23 0.85 -13.09
CA HIS A 236 -4.03 1.94 -14.04
C HIS A 236 -2.58 1.99 -14.50
N GLU A 237 -1.66 2.09 -13.53
CA GLU A 237 -0.21 2.05 -13.72
C GLU A 237 0.42 1.14 -12.68
N LEU A 238 1.50 0.47 -13.06
CA LEU A 238 2.24 -0.42 -12.18
C LEU A 238 3.70 -0.01 -12.16
N PHE A 239 4.28 0.12 -10.98
CA PHE A 239 5.70 0.33 -10.79
C PHE A 239 6.33 -0.88 -10.12
N LEU A 240 7.20 -1.57 -10.85
CA LEU A 240 7.90 -2.77 -10.39
C LEU A 240 9.35 -2.44 -10.04
N ILE A 241 9.75 -2.73 -8.80
CA ILE A 241 11.10 -2.60 -8.28
C ILE A 241 11.62 -3.99 -7.91
N ALA A 242 12.69 -4.43 -8.58
CA ALA A 242 13.41 -5.64 -8.22
C ALA A 242 14.75 -5.27 -7.55
N ASP A 243 14.86 -5.43 -6.23
CA ASP A 243 16.09 -5.21 -5.48
C ASP A 243 16.78 -6.53 -5.14
N THR A 244 17.55 -7.04 -6.11
CA THR A 244 18.33 -8.26 -5.99
C THR A 244 19.48 -8.30 -7.01
N CYS A 245 20.32 -9.34 -6.96
CA CYS A 245 21.36 -9.59 -7.96
C CYS A 245 20.77 -9.90 -9.33
N ARG A 246 21.37 -9.36 -10.40
CA ARG A 246 20.92 -9.53 -11.80
C ARG A 246 19.45 -9.15 -12.03
N SER A 247 18.95 -8.23 -11.22
CA SER A 247 17.51 -7.94 -11.08
C SER A 247 16.87 -7.37 -12.35
N ALA A 248 17.63 -6.78 -13.27
CA ALA A 248 17.10 -6.34 -14.56
C ALA A 248 16.45 -7.48 -15.36
N SER A 249 16.90 -8.72 -15.18
CA SER A 249 16.32 -9.90 -15.85
C SER A 249 14.87 -10.19 -15.42
N MET A 250 14.45 -9.72 -14.24
CA MET A 250 13.13 -10.00 -13.67
C MET A 250 11.99 -9.37 -14.47
N TYR A 251 12.24 -8.23 -15.12
CA TYR A 251 11.21 -7.51 -15.86
C TYR A 251 11.35 -7.62 -17.38
N GLU A 252 12.29 -8.42 -17.92
CA GLU A 252 12.52 -8.52 -19.38
C GLU A 252 11.29 -9.08 -20.14
N TRP A 253 10.53 -9.96 -19.51
CA TRP A 253 9.34 -10.57 -20.10
C TRP A 253 8.04 -9.80 -19.85
N VAL A 254 8.08 -8.73 -19.06
CA VAL A 254 6.90 -7.93 -18.73
C VAL A 254 6.50 -7.09 -19.94
N ASP A 255 5.47 -7.48 -20.67
CA ASP A 255 5.03 -6.78 -21.89
C ASP A 255 3.72 -6.00 -21.70
N SER A 256 3.17 -6.02 -20.48
CA SER A 256 1.88 -5.40 -20.17
C SER A 256 1.99 -3.87 -20.18
N PRO A 257 1.07 -3.15 -20.84
CA PRO A 257 1.09 -1.69 -20.87
C PRO A 257 0.96 -1.05 -19.49
N GLY A 258 1.49 0.17 -19.35
CA GLY A 258 1.37 0.96 -18.12
C GLY A 258 2.33 0.51 -17.01
N VAL A 259 3.32 -0.33 -17.33
CA VAL A 259 4.30 -0.83 -16.36
C VAL A 259 5.63 -0.09 -16.47
N LEU A 260 6.01 0.65 -15.44
CA LEU A 260 7.38 1.14 -15.26
C LEU A 260 8.18 0.11 -14.45
N SER A 261 9.41 -0.20 -14.84
CA SER A 261 10.23 -1.15 -14.09
C SER A 261 11.63 -0.63 -13.83
N THR A 262 12.15 -0.95 -12.65
CA THR A 262 13.51 -0.61 -12.22
C THR A 262 14.14 -1.76 -11.44
N SER A 263 15.47 -1.79 -11.41
CA SER A 263 16.26 -2.83 -10.75
C SER A 263 17.45 -2.24 -10.01
N SER A 264 17.93 -2.93 -8.98
CA SER A 264 19.17 -2.55 -8.30
C SER A 264 20.45 -2.93 -9.05
N SER A 265 20.37 -3.85 -10.01
CA SER A 265 21.52 -4.26 -10.84
C SER A 265 21.11 -4.70 -12.25
N LEU A 266 22.00 -4.51 -13.23
CA LEU A 266 21.87 -5.09 -14.59
C LEU A 266 22.07 -6.61 -14.58
N THR A 267 21.67 -7.29 -15.65
CA THR A 267 21.69 -8.76 -15.78
C THR A 267 23.06 -9.43 -15.59
N HIS A 268 24.15 -8.69 -15.72
CA HIS A 268 25.53 -9.16 -15.60
C HIS A 268 26.26 -8.59 -14.37
N GLU A 269 25.53 -7.92 -13.46
CA GLU A 269 26.08 -7.33 -12.24
C GLU A 269 25.35 -7.89 -11.00
N GLU A 270 26.04 -7.88 -9.87
CA GLU A 270 25.47 -8.25 -8.57
C GLU A 270 24.92 -6.99 -7.87
N SER A 271 24.01 -7.16 -6.91
CA SER A 271 23.61 -6.09 -5.99
C SER A 271 24.42 -6.18 -4.68
N TYR A 272 24.45 -5.08 -3.92
CA TYR A 272 25.34 -4.97 -2.76
C TYR A 272 24.63 -4.43 -1.52
N SER A 273 24.98 -5.02 -0.39
CA SER A 273 24.56 -4.58 0.93
C SER A 273 25.23 -3.28 1.36
N TYR A 274 24.62 -2.59 2.32
CA TYR A 274 25.08 -1.34 2.91
C TYR A 274 24.94 -1.37 4.44
N ASP A 275 25.89 -0.72 5.11
CA ASP A 275 25.97 -0.58 6.56
C ASP A 275 26.01 -1.90 7.34
N ILE A 276 26.90 -1.97 8.33
CA ILE A 276 27.03 -3.12 9.22
C ILE A 276 26.75 -2.62 10.63
N ASP A 277 25.84 -3.28 11.33
CA ASP A 277 25.66 -3.06 12.76
C ASP A 277 26.45 -4.12 13.52
N ASP A 278 27.52 -3.69 14.20
CA ASP A 278 28.40 -4.58 14.96
C ASP A 278 27.67 -5.35 16.07
N ASP A 279 26.60 -4.78 16.65
CA ASP A 279 25.84 -5.43 17.71
C ASP A 279 24.95 -6.54 17.12
N ILE A 280 24.37 -6.31 15.94
CA ILE A 280 23.52 -7.27 15.21
C ILE A 280 24.38 -8.32 14.48
N GLY A 281 25.60 -7.94 14.07
CA GLY A 281 26.62 -8.80 13.48
C GLY A 281 26.42 -9.12 11.99
N VAL A 282 25.54 -8.39 11.29
CA VAL A 282 25.23 -8.59 9.86
C VAL A 282 24.96 -7.25 9.17
N TYR A 283 24.89 -7.26 7.84
CA TYR A 283 24.44 -6.09 7.08
C TYR A 283 22.96 -5.79 7.37
N VAL A 284 22.64 -4.51 7.53
CA VAL A 284 21.33 -4.07 8.01
C VAL A 284 20.47 -3.39 6.96
N ILE A 285 20.95 -3.12 5.76
CA ILE A 285 20.15 -2.61 4.63
C ILE A 285 20.89 -2.90 3.31
N ASP A 286 20.22 -2.87 2.16
CA ASP A 286 20.89 -2.87 0.85
C ASP A 286 21.15 -1.46 0.32
N ARG A 287 22.18 -1.30 -0.52
CA ARG A 287 22.58 0.02 -1.05
C ARG A 287 21.45 0.70 -1.80
N TYR A 288 20.82 -0.02 -2.72
CA TYR A 288 19.73 0.52 -3.52
C TYR A 288 18.59 1.04 -2.64
N THR A 289 18.17 0.24 -1.65
CA THR A 289 17.13 0.62 -0.71
C THR A 289 17.55 1.77 0.20
N HIS A 290 18.79 1.80 0.68
CA HIS A 290 19.32 2.91 1.47
C HIS A 290 19.20 4.26 0.74
N PHE A 291 19.64 4.31 -0.52
CA PHE A 291 19.56 5.55 -1.31
C PHE A 291 18.14 5.87 -1.78
N THR A 292 17.31 4.86 -2.04
CA THR A 292 15.88 5.03 -2.30
C THR A 292 15.17 5.70 -1.12
N VAL A 293 15.34 5.16 0.09
CA VAL A 293 14.72 5.72 1.30
C VAL A 293 15.29 7.10 1.61
N ALA A 294 16.59 7.33 1.39
CA ALA A 294 17.19 8.65 1.54
C ALA A 294 16.57 9.69 0.59
N PHE A 295 16.35 9.34 -0.68
CA PHE A 295 15.65 10.19 -1.65
C PHE A 295 14.21 10.47 -1.21
N LEU A 296 13.44 9.44 -0.87
CA LEU A 296 12.05 9.60 -0.43
C LEU A 296 11.94 10.43 0.86
N ASN A 297 12.95 10.39 1.74
CA ASN A 297 12.97 11.19 2.97
C ASN A 297 13.37 12.64 2.72
N ARG A 298 14.24 12.91 1.75
CA ARG A 298 14.77 14.25 1.49
C ARG A 298 13.93 15.04 0.49
N ASP A 299 13.54 14.39 -0.60
CA ASP A 299 12.98 15.04 -1.79
C ASP A 299 11.46 14.82 -1.91
N VAL A 300 10.93 13.75 -1.32
CA VAL A 300 9.48 13.42 -1.26
C VAL A 300 8.96 13.56 0.18
N THR A 301 9.01 14.78 0.72
CA THR A 301 8.61 15.03 2.12
C THR A 301 7.09 15.14 2.30
N ALA A 302 6.34 15.48 1.26
CA ALA A 302 4.89 15.65 1.29
C ALA A 302 4.24 15.30 -0.05
N LEU A 303 2.92 15.16 -0.07
CA LEU A 303 2.15 14.82 -1.28
C LEU A 303 2.22 15.88 -2.39
N ASN A 304 2.52 17.13 -2.04
CA ASN A 304 2.70 18.20 -3.01
C ASN A 304 4.13 18.32 -3.55
N SER A 305 5.06 17.45 -3.09
CA SER A 305 6.43 17.39 -3.60
C SER A 305 6.46 17.29 -5.11
N THR A 306 7.40 18.01 -5.71
CA THR A 306 7.57 18.10 -7.17
C THR A 306 8.59 17.10 -7.71
N ALA A 307 9.23 16.31 -6.83
CA ALA A 307 10.18 15.29 -7.23
C ALA A 307 9.52 14.26 -8.15
N THR A 308 10.22 13.92 -9.22
CA THR A 308 9.70 13.13 -10.33
C THR A 308 10.16 11.67 -10.24
N MET A 309 9.55 10.81 -11.04
CA MET A 309 10.04 9.45 -11.21
C MET A 309 11.42 9.41 -11.85
N GLN A 310 11.78 10.37 -12.69
CA GLN A 310 13.16 10.46 -13.21
C GLN A 310 14.17 10.74 -12.08
N ASP A 311 13.86 11.66 -11.16
CA ASP A 311 14.71 11.94 -10.00
C ASP A 311 14.85 10.70 -9.10
N TYR A 312 13.75 9.95 -8.93
CA TYR A 312 13.76 8.67 -8.22
C TYR A 312 14.69 7.64 -8.89
N LEU A 313 14.60 7.49 -10.22
CA LEU A 313 15.40 6.51 -10.96
C LEU A 313 16.90 6.84 -10.94
N GLU A 314 17.24 8.12 -10.70
CA GLU A 314 18.62 8.61 -10.54
C GLU A 314 19.08 8.68 -9.08
N SER A 315 18.21 8.32 -8.12
CA SER A 315 18.50 8.44 -6.68
C SER A 315 19.71 7.61 -6.22
N CYS A 316 20.01 6.52 -6.93
CA CYS A 316 21.18 5.70 -6.67
C CYS A 316 22.12 5.65 -7.88
N SER A 317 23.11 6.54 -7.88
CA SER A 317 24.16 6.51 -8.91
C SER A 317 24.98 5.21 -8.84
N ARG A 318 25.62 4.83 -9.95
CA ARG A 318 26.52 3.65 -10.01
C ARG A 318 27.58 3.65 -8.90
N ARG A 319 28.08 4.83 -8.51
CA ARG A 319 29.06 4.96 -7.42
C ARG A 319 28.46 4.67 -6.04
N GLN A 320 27.20 5.06 -5.81
CA GLN A 320 26.48 4.83 -4.56
C GLN A 320 26.05 3.38 -4.44
N CYS A 321 25.41 2.84 -5.50
CA CYS A 321 24.89 1.47 -5.55
C CYS A 321 26.00 0.41 -5.74
N MET A 322 27.19 0.80 -6.21
CA MET A 322 28.26 -0.11 -6.64
C MET A 322 27.83 -1.09 -7.74
N SER A 323 26.69 -0.81 -8.36
CA SER A 323 25.99 -1.57 -9.39
C SER A 323 25.18 -0.57 -10.22
N THR A 324 24.78 -0.98 -11.41
CA THR A 324 24.05 -0.11 -12.34
C THR A 324 22.55 -0.33 -12.20
N VAL A 325 21.83 0.71 -11.81
CA VAL A 325 20.36 0.71 -11.76
C VAL A 325 19.82 0.51 -13.19
N GLY A 326 19.10 -0.59 -13.41
CA GLY A 326 18.43 -0.85 -14.67
C GLY A 326 17.05 -0.21 -14.69
N VAL A 327 16.64 0.32 -15.83
CA VAL A 327 15.31 0.92 -16.01
C VAL A 327 14.72 0.47 -17.34
N ARG A 328 13.48 0.01 -17.31
CA ARG A 328 12.72 -0.36 -18.50
C ARG A 328 11.49 0.54 -18.63
N LYS A 329 11.35 1.18 -19.79
CA LYS A 329 10.35 2.24 -20.07
C LYS A 329 9.53 1.98 -21.34
N ASP A 330 9.84 0.95 -22.12
CA ASP A 330 9.23 0.66 -23.42
C ASP A 330 7.72 0.37 -23.35
N VAL A 331 7.26 -0.25 -22.27
CA VAL A 331 5.83 -0.51 -22.03
C VAL A 331 5.16 0.53 -21.11
N TYR A 332 5.89 1.60 -20.75
CA TYR A 332 5.36 2.70 -19.95
C TYR A 332 5.11 3.93 -20.84
N PRO A 333 3.85 4.35 -21.03
CA PRO A 333 3.51 5.36 -22.04
C PRO A 333 3.88 6.80 -21.64
N LYS A 334 4.13 7.07 -20.35
CA LYS A 334 4.42 8.42 -19.84
C LYS A 334 5.92 8.65 -19.72
N ASP A 335 6.34 9.90 -19.88
CA ASP A 335 7.72 10.32 -19.61
C ASP A 335 7.95 10.41 -18.08
N PRO A 336 8.90 9.63 -17.50
CA PRO A 336 9.17 9.66 -16.06
C PRO A 336 9.55 11.04 -15.49
N SER A 337 10.04 11.96 -16.33
CA SER A 337 10.33 13.34 -15.91
C SER A 337 9.09 14.18 -15.64
N ARG A 338 7.91 13.71 -16.06
CA ARG A 338 6.60 14.37 -15.86
C ARG A 338 5.70 13.66 -14.85
N VAL A 339 6.11 12.47 -14.40
CA VAL A 339 5.36 11.66 -13.44
C VAL A 339 5.92 11.95 -12.06
N ARG A 340 5.05 12.22 -11.07
CA ARG A 340 5.50 12.53 -9.71
C ARG A 340 5.86 11.24 -8.98
N ALA A 341 6.89 11.28 -8.13
CA ALA A 341 7.20 10.14 -7.27
C ALA A 341 6.04 9.78 -6.33
N THR A 342 5.26 10.78 -5.92
CA THR A 342 4.06 10.60 -5.10
C THR A 342 2.95 9.79 -5.77
N ASP A 343 2.97 9.63 -7.10
CA ASP A 343 1.96 8.85 -7.83
C ASP A 343 2.08 7.34 -7.53
N PHE A 344 3.27 6.89 -7.11
CA PHE A 344 3.55 5.51 -6.72
C PHE A 344 3.91 5.33 -5.23
N PHE A 345 4.41 6.37 -4.56
CA PHE A 345 4.84 6.26 -3.15
C PHE A 345 3.91 6.95 -2.16
N GLY A 346 2.91 7.71 -2.62
CA GLY A 346 1.99 8.44 -1.78
C GLY A 346 0.53 8.20 -2.13
N SER A 347 -0.34 8.68 -1.26
CA SER A 347 -1.80 8.67 -1.45
C SER A 347 -2.35 10.04 -1.09
N SER A 348 -2.84 10.77 -2.09
CA SER A 348 -3.40 12.11 -1.88
C SER A 348 -4.89 12.04 -1.66
N ARG A 349 -5.36 12.33 -0.44
CA ARG A 349 -6.79 12.54 -0.11
C ARG A 349 -7.42 13.56 -1.06
N MET A 350 -7.87 13.11 -2.23
CA MET A 350 -8.71 13.92 -3.11
C MET A 350 -10.13 13.87 -2.56
N ILE A 351 -10.41 14.75 -1.59
CA ILE A 351 -11.78 15.15 -1.29
C ILE A 351 -12.24 15.97 -2.50
N ARG A 352 -12.90 15.33 -3.47
CA ARG A 352 -13.61 16.05 -4.52
C ARG A 352 -14.88 16.63 -3.89
N HIS A 353 -14.91 17.93 -3.68
CA HIS A 353 -16.16 18.64 -3.51
C HIS A 353 -16.93 18.53 -4.83
N LEU A 354 -18.00 17.72 -4.84
CA LEU A 354 -18.96 17.77 -5.94
C LEU A 354 -19.61 19.14 -5.88
N THR A 355 -19.20 20.04 -6.78
CA THR A 355 -19.87 21.34 -7.00
C THR A 355 -21.11 21.22 -7.88
N GLU A 356 -21.38 20.02 -8.39
CA GLU A 356 -22.62 19.71 -9.10
C GLU A 356 -23.77 19.66 -8.10
N GLU A 357 -24.80 20.45 -8.36
CA GLU A 357 -26.04 20.41 -7.61
C GLU A 357 -26.65 19.02 -7.83
N ILE A 358 -26.56 18.16 -6.82
CA ILE A 358 -27.18 16.84 -6.84
C ILE A 358 -28.69 17.06 -6.79
N VAL A 359 -29.31 17.12 -7.96
CA VAL A 359 -30.77 17.15 -8.12
C VAL A 359 -31.28 15.74 -7.84
N VAL A 360 -31.74 15.54 -6.60
CA VAL A 360 -32.49 14.35 -6.24
C VAL A 360 -33.94 14.60 -6.66
N ASP A 361 -34.52 13.66 -7.39
CA ASP A 361 -35.93 13.72 -7.76
C ASP A 361 -36.79 13.48 -6.52
N ASP A 362 -37.14 14.56 -5.82
CA ASP A 362 -37.91 14.55 -4.58
C ASP A 362 -39.39 14.16 -4.80
N GLU A 363 -39.83 13.85 -6.03
CA GLU A 363 -41.20 13.41 -6.30
C GLU A 363 -41.58 12.17 -5.47
N TRP A 364 -40.61 11.33 -5.11
CA TRP A 364 -40.86 10.08 -4.40
C TRP A 364 -41.09 10.29 -2.90
N MET A 365 -40.69 11.45 -2.35
CA MET A 365 -40.97 11.85 -0.97
C MET A 365 -42.36 12.48 -0.79
N LYS A 366 -43.10 12.74 -1.88
CA LYS A 366 -44.43 13.39 -1.83
C LYS A 366 -45.60 12.43 -1.63
N PHE A 367 -45.36 11.19 -1.18
CA PHE A 367 -46.44 10.29 -0.80
C PHE A 367 -46.71 10.32 0.70
N SER A 368 -47.45 11.34 1.14
CA SER A 368 -48.42 11.25 2.25
C SER A 368 -49.03 12.62 2.56
N ASP A 369 -50.23 12.86 2.03
CA ASP A 369 -51.27 13.67 2.70
C ASP A 369 -52.32 12.71 3.27
#